data_AF-A0A2S1XFR8-F1
#
_entry.id   AF-A0A2S1XFR8-F1
#
_cell.length_a   1.000
_cell.length_b   1.000
_cell.length_c   1.000
_cell.angle_alpha   90.00
_cell.angle_beta   90.00
_cell.angle_gamma   90.00
#
_symmetry.space_group_name_H-M   'P 1'
#
loop_
_entity.id
_entity.type
_entity.pdbx_description
1 polymer ?
#
loop_
_entity_poly.entity_id
_entity_poly.type
_entity_poly.pdbx_seq_one_letter_code
_entity_poly.pdbx_strand_id
1 'polypeptide(L)'
;MQPDQMPDSYKGGRLLYRWRWVQIVPAVLDPLTGDELMPAVYGPRCPDAPLDVFDATPEEIETTLLANAEVRALVAAALPPPKPIVVTEFDTEGNLIGEREVIPEPPGIPAVPLADLKAAAVDLINRRVGELRADHITVTTGQSATYLVKQDEAARHAAGDAGPFPYLEAEADATGLTLGAVAALVGATATAWTAVNAALEGKRRAAVEAVKAAETAVQVYQACTHLRA
;
A
#
# COMPACT_ATOMS: atom_id res chain seq x y z
N MET A 1 -17.46 7.11 -9.63
CA MET A 1 -17.50 7.94 -10.86
C MET A 1 -16.86 7.11 -11.95
N GLN A 2 -17.56 6.86 -13.06
CA GLN A 2 -16.99 6.07 -14.16
C GLN A 2 -15.99 6.93 -14.95
N PRO A 3 -14.97 6.31 -15.61
CA PRO A 3 -13.89 7.05 -16.28
C PRO A 3 -14.36 8.04 -17.36
N ASP A 4 -15.55 7.85 -17.92
CA ASP A 4 -16.19 8.67 -18.94
C ASP A 4 -16.85 9.95 -18.40
N GLN A 5 -16.92 10.12 -17.07
CA GLN A 5 -17.54 11.29 -16.44
C GLN A 5 -16.52 12.36 -15.96
N MET A 6 -15.26 12.28 -16.37
CA MET A 6 -14.23 13.26 -15.97
C MET A 6 -14.31 14.57 -16.78
N PRO A 7 -14.15 15.74 -16.13
CA PRO A 7 -13.97 17.01 -16.84
C PRO A 7 -12.74 16.98 -17.74
N ASP A 8 -12.85 17.58 -18.93
CA ASP A 8 -11.80 17.53 -19.96
C ASP A 8 -10.44 18.10 -19.50
N SER A 9 -10.42 18.94 -18.47
CA SER A 9 -9.20 19.49 -17.85
C SER A 9 -8.27 18.44 -17.22
N TYR A 10 -8.70 17.19 -17.11
CA TYR A 10 -7.95 16.10 -16.51
C TYR A 10 -7.50 15.01 -17.50
N LYS A 11 -7.77 15.18 -18.80
CA LYS A 11 -7.34 14.21 -19.81
C LYS A 11 -5.84 14.33 -20.06
N GLY A 12 -5.09 13.27 -19.74
CA GLY A 12 -3.67 13.11 -20.07
C GLY A 12 -2.72 12.91 -18.88
N GLY A 13 -3.19 13.07 -17.63
CA GLY A 13 -2.41 12.82 -16.42
C GLY A 13 -2.81 11.52 -15.70
N ARG A 14 -1.88 10.94 -14.92
CA ARG A 14 -2.16 9.80 -14.02
C ARG A 14 -2.63 10.34 -12.67
N LEU A 15 -3.84 9.99 -12.25
CA LEU A 15 -4.47 10.47 -11.01
C LEU A 15 -4.49 9.37 -9.95
N LEU A 16 -4.32 9.75 -8.67
CA LEU A 16 -4.50 8.86 -7.52
C LEU A 16 -5.89 9.07 -6.92
N TYR A 17 -6.69 8.00 -6.87
CA TYR A 17 -8.01 8.02 -6.27
C TYR A 17 -7.93 7.63 -4.78
N ARG A 18 -8.48 8.47 -3.89
CA ARG A 18 -8.73 8.13 -2.48
C ARG A 18 -10.11 7.49 -2.38
N TRP A 19 -10.16 6.18 -2.12
CA TRP A 19 -11.41 5.49 -1.79
C TRP A 19 -11.67 5.61 -0.29
N ARG A 20 -12.89 5.99 0.09
CA ARG A 20 -13.35 6.01 1.48
C ARG A 20 -14.63 5.19 1.57
N TRP A 21 -14.65 4.22 2.47
CA TRP A 21 -15.89 3.57 2.88
C TRP A 21 -16.61 4.54 3.83
N VAL A 22 -17.80 4.98 3.44
CA VAL A 22 -18.67 5.79 4.29
C VAL A 22 -19.83 4.89 4.67
N GLN A 23 -20.03 4.68 5.97
CA GLN A 23 -21.21 4.00 6.46
C GLN A 23 -22.42 4.89 6.18
N ILE A 24 -23.29 4.45 5.27
CA ILE A 24 -24.55 5.13 4.98
C ILE A 24 -25.53 4.72 6.07
N VAL A 25 -25.89 5.65 6.94
CA VAL A 25 -27.01 5.47 7.88
C VAL A 25 -28.29 5.47 7.02
N PRO A 26 -29.23 4.52 7.18
CA PRO A 26 -30.45 4.49 6.38
C PRO A 26 -31.20 5.83 6.51
N ALA A 27 -31.80 6.26 5.39
CA ALA A 27 -32.32 7.60 5.16
C ALA A 27 -33.07 8.18 6.37
N VAL A 28 -32.64 9.37 6.80
CA VAL A 28 -33.44 10.22 7.69
C VAL A 28 -34.44 10.92 6.79
N LEU A 29 -35.73 10.60 6.93
CA LEU A 29 -36.79 11.33 6.25
C LEU A 29 -36.92 12.73 6.87
N ASP A 30 -37.12 13.74 6.02
CA ASP A 30 -37.46 15.08 6.50
C ASP A 30 -38.81 15.03 7.22
N PRO A 31 -38.90 15.41 8.52
CA PRO A 31 -40.12 15.27 9.30
C PRO A 31 -41.24 16.23 8.88
N LEU A 32 -40.96 17.24 8.05
CA LEU A 32 -41.94 18.21 7.56
C LEU A 32 -42.48 17.86 6.18
N THR A 33 -41.67 17.26 5.32
CA THR A 33 -42.03 16.98 3.91
C THR A 33 -42.23 15.50 3.63
N GLY A 34 -41.63 14.61 4.44
CA GLY A 34 -41.68 13.15 4.24
C GLY A 34 -40.76 12.64 3.14
N ASP A 35 -39.96 13.50 2.51
CA ASP A 35 -39.01 13.13 1.46
C ASP A 35 -37.70 12.60 2.04
N GLU A 36 -37.00 11.75 1.28
CA GLU A 36 -35.63 11.32 1.62
C GLU A 36 -34.69 12.52 1.57
N LEU A 37 -34.11 12.89 2.72
CA LEU A 37 -33.01 13.85 2.73
C LEU A 37 -31.84 13.22 1.98
N MET A 38 -31.36 13.89 0.92
CA MET A 38 -30.11 13.53 0.26
C MET A 38 -29.03 13.33 1.32
N PRO A 39 -28.27 12.22 1.30
CA PRO A 39 -27.26 11.95 2.32
C PRO A 39 -26.29 13.11 2.38
N ALA A 40 -26.37 13.88 3.45
CA ALA A 40 -25.43 14.95 3.71
C ALA A 40 -24.07 14.30 3.99
N VAL A 41 -23.15 14.41 3.02
CA VAL A 41 -21.75 14.04 3.22
C VAL A 41 -21.14 15.08 4.16
N TYR A 42 -21.28 14.88 5.47
CA TYR A 42 -20.58 15.67 6.46
C TYR A 42 -19.13 15.20 6.56
N GLY A 43 -18.23 15.99 6.01
CA GLY A 43 -16.79 15.86 6.16
C GLY A 43 -16.08 17.06 5.52
N PRO A 44 -14.94 17.50 6.07
CA PRO A 44 -14.17 18.58 5.46
C PRO A 44 -13.79 18.18 4.03
N ARG A 45 -14.22 18.97 3.04
CA ARG A 45 -13.60 18.90 1.71
C ARG A 45 -12.14 19.29 1.91
N CYS A 46 -11.20 18.44 1.48
CA CYS A 46 -9.79 18.79 1.44
C CYS A 46 -9.68 20.02 0.52
N PRO A 47 -9.28 21.20 1.04
CA PRO A 47 -9.37 22.44 0.28
C PRO A 47 -8.31 22.54 -0.82
N ASP A 48 -7.26 21.72 -0.74
CA ASP A 48 -6.10 21.80 -1.63
C ASP A 48 -5.96 20.56 -2.53
N ALA A 49 -5.39 20.76 -3.72
CA ALA A 49 -5.06 19.69 -4.64
C ALA A 49 -4.11 18.67 -3.96
N PRO A 50 -4.28 17.35 -4.21
CA PRO A 50 -3.41 16.35 -3.61
C PRO A 50 -1.95 16.63 -3.97
N LEU A 51 -1.07 16.64 -2.97
CA LEU A 51 0.37 16.78 -3.18
C LEU A 51 0.86 15.65 -4.09
N ASP A 52 1.46 16.00 -5.23
CA ASP A 52 2.21 15.05 -6.02
C ASP A 52 3.55 14.77 -5.34
N VAL A 53 3.61 13.68 -4.58
CA VAL A 53 4.80 13.28 -3.81
C VAL A 53 6.03 12.96 -4.67
N PHE A 54 5.91 12.95 -6.00
CA PHE A 54 7.04 12.71 -6.92
C PHE A 54 7.67 14.01 -7.44
N ASP A 55 6.90 15.09 -7.54
CA ASP A 55 7.40 16.42 -7.88
C ASP A 55 7.64 17.28 -6.63
N ALA A 56 7.06 16.87 -5.48
CA ALA A 56 7.25 17.53 -4.21
C ALA A 56 8.69 17.34 -3.69
N THR A 57 9.31 18.45 -3.32
CA THR A 57 10.55 18.48 -2.57
C THR A 57 10.37 17.78 -1.20
N PRO A 58 11.45 17.27 -0.60
CA PRO A 58 11.41 16.71 0.76
C PRO A 58 10.76 17.64 1.79
N GLU A 59 11.01 18.94 1.72
CA GLU A 59 10.39 19.95 2.59
C GLU A 59 8.88 20.11 2.34
N GLU A 60 8.39 19.98 1.12
CA GLU A 60 6.94 19.99 0.81
C GLU A 60 6.23 18.73 1.31
N ILE A 61 6.89 17.57 1.23
CA ILE A 61 6.37 16.30 1.79
C ILE A 61 6.31 16.41 3.32
N GLU A 62 7.38 16.87 3.95
CA GLU A 62 7.46 17.04 5.40
C GLU A 62 6.45 18.09 5.89
N THR A 63 6.33 19.22 5.19
CA THR A 63 5.33 20.26 5.47
C THR A 63 3.91 19.72 5.32
N THR A 64 3.63 18.90 4.31
CA THR A 64 2.30 18.32 4.10
C THR A 64 1.95 17.27 5.14
N LEU A 65 2.89 16.41 5.51
CA LEU A 65 2.72 15.43 6.59
C LEU A 65 2.52 16.12 7.94
N LEU A 66 3.31 17.17 8.21
CA LEU A 66 3.16 18.01 9.39
C LEU A 66 1.84 18.79 9.38
N ALA A 67 1.37 19.28 8.23
CA ALA A 67 0.13 20.04 8.10
C ALA A 67 -1.14 19.17 8.08
N ASN A 68 -1.01 17.85 7.89
CA ASN A 68 -2.17 16.97 7.80
C ASN A 68 -2.84 16.79 9.17
N ALA A 69 -3.89 17.59 9.41
CA ALA A 69 -4.66 17.59 10.64
C ALA A 69 -5.28 16.23 10.96
N GLU A 70 -5.60 15.40 9.96
CA GLU A 70 -6.16 14.06 10.17
C GLU A 70 -5.11 13.07 10.71
N VAL A 71 -3.87 13.11 10.22
CA VAL A 71 -2.76 12.27 10.73
C VAL A 71 -2.43 12.66 12.18
N ARG A 72 -2.38 13.97 12.45
CA ARG A 72 -2.20 14.48 13.81
C ARG A 72 -3.38 14.12 14.72
N ALA A 73 -4.62 14.18 14.23
CA ALA A 73 -5.81 13.82 15.00
C ALA A 73 -5.92 12.32 15.27
N LEU A 74 -5.52 11.45 14.33
CA LEU A 74 -5.48 10.00 14.52
C LEU A 74 -4.41 9.60 15.55
N VAL A 75 -3.24 10.22 15.48
CA VAL A 75 -2.18 10.02 16.48
C VAL A 75 -2.61 10.56 17.86
N ALA A 76 -3.26 11.72 17.91
CA ALA A 76 -3.79 12.30 19.15
C ALA A 76 -4.95 11.49 19.75
N ALA A 77 -5.84 10.92 18.93
CA ALA A 77 -6.98 10.11 19.37
C ALA A 77 -6.58 8.70 19.83
N ALA A 78 -5.42 8.19 19.37
CA ALA A 78 -4.87 6.91 19.81
C ALA A 78 -4.15 7.01 21.17
N LEU A 79 -3.80 8.22 21.60
CA LEU A 79 -3.26 8.46 22.94
C LEU A 79 -4.42 8.58 23.94
N PRO A 80 -4.33 7.97 25.14
CA PRO A 80 -5.32 8.21 26.18
C PRO A 80 -5.39 9.71 26.49
N PRO A 81 -6.60 10.26 26.77
CA PRO A 81 -6.73 11.69 27.06
C PRO A 81 -5.78 12.04 28.22
N PRO A 82 -4.97 13.10 28.08
CA PRO A 82 -4.03 13.48 29.12
C PRO A 82 -4.82 13.73 30.40
N LYS A 83 -4.51 12.97 31.46
CA LYS A 83 -5.13 13.21 32.76
C LYS A 83 -4.59 14.54 33.27
N PRO A 84 -5.47 15.48 33.64
CA PRO A 84 -5.02 16.72 34.22
C PRO A 84 -4.21 16.44 35.48
N ILE A 85 -3.07 17.12 35.61
CA ILE A 85 -2.32 17.12 36.86
C ILE A 85 -2.62 18.42 37.59
N VAL A 86 -2.90 18.29 38.88
CA VAL A 86 -3.06 19.44 39.76
C VAL A 86 -1.67 19.88 40.19
N VAL A 87 -1.29 21.10 39.80
CA VAL A 87 -0.07 21.75 40.27
C VAL A 87 -0.45 22.71 41.38
N THR A 88 -0.02 22.40 42.60
CA THR A 88 -0.17 23.26 43.77
C THR A 88 1.09 24.09 43.99
N GLU A 89 0.91 25.40 44.16
CA GLU A 89 1.96 26.38 44.41
C GLU A 89 1.91 26.77 45.89
N PHE A 90 3.06 26.73 46.56
CA PHE A 90 3.20 27.08 47.98
C PHE A 90 4.13 28.29 48.14
N ASP A 91 3.85 29.16 49.10
CA ASP A 91 4.77 30.24 49.47
C ASP A 91 5.97 29.73 50.28
N THR A 92 6.86 30.65 50.67
CA THR A 92 8.05 30.33 51.47
C THR A 92 7.75 29.83 52.88
N GLU A 93 6.53 30.03 53.37
CA GLU A 93 6.06 29.58 54.69
C GLU A 93 5.32 28.23 54.60
N GLY A 94 5.12 27.71 53.38
CA GLY A 94 4.42 26.45 53.12
C GLY A 94 2.90 26.60 53.02
N ASN A 95 2.37 27.82 52.91
CA ASN A 95 0.94 28.03 52.67
C ASN A 95 0.61 27.83 51.19
N LEU A 96 -0.53 27.23 50.91
CA LEU A 96 -1.05 27.07 49.55
C LEU A 96 -1.46 28.45 48.99
N ILE A 97 -0.84 28.87 47.90
CA ILE A 97 -1.08 30.16 47.24
C ILE A 97 -1.73 30.05 45.86
N GLY A 98 -1.76 28.84 45.29
CA GLY A 98 -2.39 28.62 44.00
C GLY A 98 -2.58 27.13 43.71
N GLU A 99 -3.67 26.81 43.03
CA GLU A 99 -3.92 25.50 42.46
C GLU A 99 -4.30 25.71 41.00
N ARG A 100 -3.57 25.07 40.09
CA ARG A 100 -3.91 25.10 38.67
C ARG A 100 -3.85 23.71 38.07
N GLU A 101 -4.84 23.45 37.24
CA GLU A 101 -4.91 22.26 36.42
C GLU A 101 -4.00 22.45 35.21
N VAL A 102 -2.93 21.66 35.13
CA VAL A 102 -2.04 21.65 33.97
C VAL A 102 -2.31 20.38 33.18
N ILE A 103 -2.68 20.54 31.92
CA ILE A 103 -2.67 19.43 30.97
C ILE A 103 -1.20 19.26 30.57
N PRO A 104 -0.52 18.16 30.96
CA PRO A 104 0.85 17.95 30.55
C PRO A 104 0.90 17.91 29.02
N GLU A 105 1.91 18.55 28.42
CA GLU A 105 2.15 18.35 26.99
C GLU A 105 2.26 16.85 26.73
N PRO A 106 1.55 16.34 25.71
CA PRO A 106 1.63 14.94 25.38
C PRO A 106 3.10 14.58 25.15
N PRO A 107 3.57 13.43 25.65
CA PRO A 107 4.95 13.02 25.42
C PRO A 107 5.23 13.04 23.92
N GLY A 108 6.34 13.65 23.54
CA GLY A 108 6.77 13.67 22.14
C GLY A 108 6.78 12.25 21.58
N ILE A 109 6.32 12.08 20.34
CA ILE A 109 6.36 10.77 19.67
C ILE A 109 7.81 10.28 19.71
N PRO A 110 8.10 9.11 20.30
CA PRO A 110 9.47 8.62 20.34
C PRO A 110 9.98 8.45 18.91
N ALA A 111 11.14 9.03 18.63
CA ALA A 111 11.78 8.88 17.33
C ALA A 111 12.11 7.40 17.11
N VAL A 112 11.51 6.79 16.09
CA VAL A 112 11.86 5.42 15.68
C VAL A 112 13.30 5.43 15.16
N PRO A 113 14.20 4.57 15.67
CA PRO A 113 15.56 4.48 15.14
C PRO A 113 15.57 4.20 13.64
N LEU A 114 16.43 4.89 12.89
CA LEU A 114 16.52 4.73 11.43
C LEU A 114 16.76 3.27 11.01
N ALA A 115 17.53 2.52 11.81
CA ALA A 115 17.79 1.11 11.57
C ALA A 115 16.50 0.27 11.57
N ASP A 116 15.61 0.50 12.54
CA ASP A 116 14.34 -0.21 12.65
C ASP A 116 13.41 0.15 11.48
N LEU A 117 13.41 1.43 11.08
CA LEU A 117 12.64 1.89 9.93
C LEU A 117 13.12 1.23 8.62
N LYS A 118 14.44 1.11 8.43
CA LYS A 118 15.02 0.40 7.27
C LYS A 118 14.62 -1.08 7.25
N ALA A 119 14.68 -1.76 8.39
CA ALA A 119 14.28 -3.16 8.49
C ALA A 119 12.81 -3.35 8.10
N ALA A 120 11.92 -2.55 8.70
CA ALA A 120 10.48 -2.58 8.38
C ALA A 120 10.20 -2.24 6.91
N ALA A 121 10.95 -1.32 6.31
CA ALA A 121 10.83 -0.98 4.90
C ALA A 121 11.24 -2.13 3.98
N VAL A 122 12.34 -2.85 4.28
CA VAL A 122 12.74 -4.04 3.52
C VAL A 122 11.67 -5.14 3.58
N ASP A 123 11.09 -5.37 4.75
CA ASP A 123 10.00 -6.34 4.93
C ASP A 123 8.75 -5.94 4.12
N LEU A 124 8.39 -4.65 4.16
CA LEU A 124 7.29 -4.11 3.36
C LEU A 124 7.53 -4.29 1.86
N ILE A 125 8.74 -3.98 1.37
CA ILE A 125 9.15 -4.16 -0.03
C ILE A 125 8.99 -5.62 -0.45
N ASN A 126 9.52 -6.55 0.35
CA ASN A 126 9.46 -7.98 0.03
C ASN A 126 8.02 -8.51 0.03
N ARG A 127 7.22 -8.13 1.04
CA ARG A 127 5.79 -8.47 1.09
C ARG A 127 5.05 -7.93 -0.13
N ARG A 128 5.24 -6.66 -0.47
CA ARG A 128 4.54 -6.02 -1.59
C ARG A 128 4.89 -6.65 -2.93
N VAL A 129 6.15 -6.99 -3.15
CA VAL A 129 6.54 -7.72 -4.37
C VAL A 129 5.96 -9.13 -4.38
N GLY A 130 5.85 -9.79 -3.23
CA GLY A 130 5.11 -11.05 -3.09
C GLY A 130 3.64 -10.94 -3.51
N GLU A 131 2.94 -9.91 -3.04
CA GLU A 131 1.55 -9.61 -3.43
C GLU A 131 1.43 -9.39 -4.95
N LEU A 132 2.30 -8.55 -5.53
CA LEU A 132 2.30 -8.30 -6.98
C LEU A 132 2.59 -9.56 -7.79
N ARG A 133 3.44 -10.47 -7.30
CA ARG A 133 3.66 -11.76 -7.97
C ARG A 133 2.41 -12.63 -7.91
N ALA A 134 1.67 -12.61 -6.80
CA ALA A 134 0.45 -13.40 -6.62
C ALA A 134 -0.68 -12.99 -7.57
N ASP A 135 -0.64 -11.78 -8.14
CA ASP A 135 -1.59 -11.36 -9.20
C ASP A 135 -1.38 -12.13 -10.52
N HIS A 136 -0.22 -12.77 -10.70
CA HIS A 136 0.16 -13.46 -11.94
C HIS A 136 0.32 -14.97 -11.80
N ILE A 137 0.42 -15.49 -10.57
CA ILE A 137 0.62 -16.91 -10.31
C ILE A 137 -0.33 -17.40 -9.22
N THR A 138 -0.72 -18.66 -9.31
CA THR A 138 -1.39 -19.34 -8.20
C THR A 138 -0.36 -19.71 -7.14
N VAL A 139 -0.53 -19.17 -5.93
CA VAL A 139 0.34 -19.47 -4.78
C VAL A 139 -0.22 -20.67 -4.02
N THR A 140 0.23 -21.87 -4.40
CA THR A 140 -0.08 -23.11 -3.67
C THR A 140 1.21 -23.83 -3.30
N THR A 141 1.31 -24.33 -2.06
CA THR A 141 2.46 -25.12 -1.60
C THR A 141 2.76 -26.28 -2.55
N GLY A 142 3.99 -26.35 -3.04
CA GLY A 142 4.46 -27.40 -3.96
C GLY A 142 4.15 -27.16 -5.44
N GLN A 143 3.29 -26.20 -5.79
CA GLN A 143 2.88 -25.95 -7.17
C GLN A 143 4.00 -25.32 -8.03
N SER A 144 4.91 -24.57 -7.40
CA SER A 144 6.07 -23.98 -8.08
C SER A 144 6.98 -25.05 -8.71
N ALA A 145 7.17 -26.18 -8.04
CA ALA A 145 7.96 -27.30 -8.60
C ALA A 145 7.29 -27.86 -9.86
N THR A 146 5.97 -28.04 -9.84
CA THR A 146 5.19 -28.48 -11.00
C THR A 146 5.33 -27.53 -12.19
N TYR A 147 5.31 -26.21 -11.95
CA TYR A 147 5.48 -25.23 -13.03
C TYR A 147 6.86 -25.30 -13.68
N LEU A 148 7.92 -25.50 -12.89
CA LEU A 148 9.28 -25.65 -13.42
C LEU A 148 9.41 -26.91 -14.28
N VAL A 149 8.83 -28.04 -13.84
CA VAL A 149 8.84 -29.29 -14.63
C VAL A 149 8.04 -29.12 -15.93
N LYS A 150 6.85 -28.52 -15.88
CA LYS A 150 6.06 -28.22 -17.09
C LYS A 150 6.82 -27.32 -18.07
N GLN A 151 7.52 -26.31 -17.57
CA GLN A 151 8.34 -25.43 -18.40
C GLN A 151 9.48 -26.20 -19.08
N ASP A 152 10.15 -27.12 -18.37
CA ASP A 152 11.19 -27.98 -18.93
C ASP A 152 10.64 -28.93 -20.00
N GLU A 153 9.53 -29.62 -19.71
CA GLU A 153 8.85 -30.49 -20.69
C GLU A 153 8.46 -29.73 -21.95
N ALA A 154 7.91 -28.51 -21.80
CA ALA A 154 7.51 -27.68 -22.94
C ALA A 154 8.72 -27.25 -23.78
N ALA A 155 9.84 -26.90 -23.13
CA ALA A 155 11.08 -26.54 -23.83
C ALA A 155 11.69 -27.74 -24.58
N ARG A 156 11.70 -28.93 -23.96
CA ARG A 156 12.17 -30.17 -24.59
C ARG A 156 11.30 -30.56 -25.78
N HIS A 157 9.97 -30.54 -25.63
CA HIS A 157 9.05 -30.79 -26.74
C HIS A 157 9.25 -29.80 -27.89
N ALA A 158 9.43 -28.51 -27.61
CA ALA A 158 9.72 -27.49 -28.62
C ALA A 158 11.07 -27.73 -29.36
N ALA A 159 12.02 -28.40 -28.72
CA ALA A 159 13.29 -28.82 -29.32
C ALA A 159 13.18 -30.12 -30.14
N GLY A 160 11.99 -30.72 -30.24
CA GLY A 160 11.75 -31.96 -30.98
C GLY A 160 12.09 -33.24 -30.21
N ASP A 161 12.26 -33.16 -28.88
CA ASP A 161 12.36 -34.35 -28.03
C ASP A 161 11.06 -35.15 -28.10
N ALA A 162 11.16 -36.48 -28.22
CA ALA A 162 10.03 -37.39 -28.35
C ALA A 162 9.37 -37.76 -27.00
N GLY A 163 9.96 -37.37 -25.87
CA GLY A 163 9.37 -37.57 -24.54
C GLY A 163 10.01 -38.70 -23.73
N PRO A 164 9.42 -39.06 -22.56
CA PRO A 164 8.04 -38.75 -22.13
C PRO A 164 7.84 -37.34 -21.57
N PHE A 165 6.59 -36.85 -21.62
CA PHE A 165 6.14 -35.55 -21.05
C PHE A 165 4.91 -35.70 -20.16
N PRO A 166 5.01 -36.42 -19.03
CA PRO A 166 3.85 -36.84 -18.25
C PRO A 166 2.96 -35.69 -17.76
N TYR A 167 3.51 -34.50 -17.46
CA TYR A 167 2.68 -33.37 -17.02
C TYR A 167 1.92 -32.73 -18.18
N LEU A 168 2.55 -32.58 -19.35
CA LEU A 168 1.89 -32.03 -20.53
C LEU A 168 0.89 -33.01 -21.15
N GLU A 169 1.21 -34.30 -21.17
CA GLU A 169 0.31 -35.37 -21.64
C GLU A 169 -0.96 -35.44 -20.78
N ALA A 170 -0.81 -35.48 -19.46
CA ALA A 170 -1.96 -35.50 -18.55
C ALA A 170 -2.85 -34.25 -18.68
N GLU A 171 -2.26 -33.08 -18.92
CA GLU A 171 -3.01 -31.84 -19.16
C GLU A 171 -3.68 -31.81 -20.53
N ALA A 172 -3.02 -32.34 -21.57
CA ALA A 172 -3.59 -32.49 -22.91
C ALA A 172 -4.83 -33.38 -22.86
N ASP A 173 -4.74 -34.53 -22.19
CA ASP A 173 -5.86 -35.45 -21.97
C ASP A 173 -7.00 -34.77 -21.20
N ALA A 174 -6.69 -34.06 -20.11
CA ALA A 174 -7.69 -33.40 -19.27
C ALA A 174 -8.40 -32.22 -19.96
N THR A 175 -7.75 -31.57 -20.94
CA THR A 175 -8.27 -30.38 -21.61
C THR A 175 -8.79 -30.65 -23.03
N GLY A 176 -8.56 -31.86 -23.57
CA GLY A 176 -8.87 -32.21 -24.96
C GLY A 176 -7.98 -31.49 -25.99
N LEU A 177 -6.85 -30.92 -25.55
CA LEU A 177 -5.87 -30.28 -26.42
C LEU A 177 -4.83 -31.28 -26.90
N THR A 178 -4.11 -30.95 -27.97
CA THR A 178 -2.95 -31.75 -28.37
C THR A 178 -1.76 -31.45 -27.46
N LEU A 179 -0.83 -32.41 -27.31
CA LEU A 179 0.42 -32.21 -26.58
C LEU A 179 1.16 -30.95 -27.06
N GLY A 180 1.24 -30.74 -28.38
CA GLY A 180 1.87 -29.55 -28.96
C GLY A 180 1.16 -28.24 -28.61
N ALA A 181 -0.17 -28.24 -28.52
CA ALA A 181 -0.93 -27.06 -28.10
C ALA A 181 -0.70 -26.73 -26.62
N VAL A 182 -0.67 -27.75 -25.75
CA VAL A 182 -0.36 -27.57 -24.32
C VAL A 182 1.09 -27.09 -24.13
N ALA A 183 2.05 -27.70 -24.80
CA ALA A 183 3.46 -27.28 -24.76
C ALA A 183 3.63 -25.82 -25.19
N ALA A 184 2.98 -25.42 -26.29
CA ALA A 184 3.01 -24.04 -26.77
C ALA A 184 2.37 -23.06 -25.77
N LEU A 185 1.24 -23.44 -25.17
CA LEU A 185 0.57 -22.63 -24.14
C LEU A 185 1.48 -22.44 -22.92
N VAL A 186 2.04 -23.52 -22.36
CA VAL A 186 2.96 -23.47 -21.22
C VAL A 186 4.19 -22.62 -21.53
N GLY A 187 4.80 -22.78 -22.71
CA GLY A 187 5.94 -21.98 -23.13
C GLY A 187 5.62 -20.48 -23.26
N ALA A 188 4.45 -20.14 -23.81
CA ALA A 188 3.98 -18.76 -23.90
C ALA A 188 3.73 -18.15 -22.51
N THR A 189 3.08 -18.89 -21.60
CA THR A 189 2.85 -18.46 -20.21
C THR A 189 4.17 -18.26 -19.47
N ALA A 190 5.12 -19.19 -19.58
CA ALA A 190 6.44 -19.07 -18.95
C ALA A 190 7.22 -17.85 -19.46
N THR A 191 7.14 -17.56 -20.76
CA THR A 191 7.77 -16.38 -21.37
C THR A 191 7.16 -15.08 -20.84
N ALA A 192 5.82 -14.98 -20.83
CA ALA A 192 5.12 -13.81 -20.31
C ALA A 192 5.43 -13.58 -18.83
N TRP A 193 5.39 -14.65 -18.02
CA TRP A 193 5.72 -14.59 -16.61
C TRP A 193 7.16 -14.15 -16.34
N THR A 194 8.12 -14.69 -17.10
CA THR A 194 9.55 -14.36 -16.95
C THR A 194 9.80 -12.87 -17.12
N ALA A 195 9.19 -12.23 -18.13
CA ALA A 195 9.33 -10.81 -18.36
C ALA A 195 8.78 -9.97 -17.18
N VAL A 196 7.59 -10.31 -16.68
CA VAL A 196 6.97 -9.63 -15.54
C VAL A 196 7.79 -9.83 -14.27
N ASN A 197 8.17 -11.06 -13.95
CA ASN A 197 8.92 -11.36 -12.73
C ASN A 197 10.32 -10.72 -12.73
N ALA A 198 10.99 -10.66 -13.87
CA ALA A 198 12.27 -9.96 -14.00
C ALA A 198 12.13 -8.46 -13.72
N ALA A 199 11.08 -7.81 -14.25
CA ALA A 199 10.80 -6.40 -13.98
C ALA A 199 10.49 -6.16 -12.49
N LEU A 200 9.68 -7.01 -11.87
CA LEU A 200 9.37 -6.93 -10.43
C LEU A 200 10.63 -7.12 -9.58
N GLU A 201 11.49 -8.08 -9.91
CA GLU A 201 12.73 -8.33 -9.19
C GLU A 201 13.72 -7.16 -9.32
N GLY A 202 13.83 -6.57 -10.51
CA GLY A 202 14.61 -5.35 -10.72
C GLY A 202 14.15 -4.20 -9.82
N LYS A 203 12.84 -3.93 -9.80
CA LYS A 203 12.24 -2.90 -8.91
C LYS A 203 12.49 -3.22 -7.43
N ARG A 204 12.32 -4.49 -7.01
CA ARG A 204 12.57 -4.93 -5.64
C ARG A 204 14.01 -4.66 -5.22
N ARG A 205 14.98 -5.09 -6.03
CA ARG A 205 16.40 -4.92 -5.75
C ARG A 205 16.77 -3.44 -5.67
N ALA A 206 16.30 -2.62 -6.63
CA ALA A 206 16.53 -1.19 -6.61
C ALA A 206 15.99 -0.52 -5.33
N ALA A 207 14.75 -0.83 -4.93
CA ALA A 207 14.15 -0.29 -3.70
C ALA A 207 14.91 -0.71 -2.44
N VAL A 208 15.31 -1.99 -2.33
CA VAL A 208 16.10 -2.48 -1.17
C VAL A 208 17.45 -1.77 -1.08
N GLU A 209 18.15 -1.59 -2.19
CA GLU A 209 19.44 -0.87 -2.17
C GLU A 209 19.26 0.62 -1.84
N ALA A 210 18.17 1.26 -2.29
CA ALA A 210 17.83 2.63 -1.89
C ALA A 210 17.54 2.74 -0.38
N VAL A 211 16.79 1.80 0.21
CA VAL A 211 16.57 1.77 1.67
C VAL A 211 17.88 1.61 2.44
N LYS A 212 18.80 0.77 1.95
CA LYS A 212 20.11 0.60 2.60
C LYS A 212 20.94 1.88 2.57
N ALA A 213 20.94 2.58 1.43
CA ALA A 213 21.67 3.83 1.24
C ALA A 213 21.05 5.03 1.97
N ALA A 214 19.78 4.96 2.37
CA ALA A 214 19.09 6.07 3.03
C ALA A 214 19.76 6.50 4.35
N GLU A 215 20.02 7.79 4.51
CA GLU A 215 20.57 8.41 5.72
C GLU A 215 19.46 9.04 6.60
N THR A 216 18.24 9.15 6.06
CA THR A 216 17.11 9.77 6.76
C THR A 216 15.81 8.95 6.62
N ALA A 217 14.85 9.20 7.51
CA ALA A 217 13.53 8.57 7.44
C ALA A 217 12.77 8.91 6.16
N VAL A 218 12.93 10.16 5.67
CA VAL A 218 12.34 10.61 4.40
C VAL A 218 12.86 9.79 3.22
N GLN A 219 14.18 9.54 3.17
CA GLN A 219 14.78 8.72 2.11
C GLN A 219 14.32 7.26 2.16
N VAL A 220 14.12 6.70 3.37
CA VAL A 220 13.52 5.35 3.51
C VAL A 220 12.09 5.32 2.95
N TYR A 221 11.30 6.34 3.25
CA TYR A 221 9.94 6.46 2.70
C TYR A 221 9.94 6.56 1.17
N GLN A 222 10.78 7.43 0.61
CA GLN A 222 10.95 7.60 -0.84
C GLN A 222 11.36 6.28 -1.52
N ALA A 223 12.28 5.53 -0.91
CA ALA A 223 12.69 4.23 -1.46
C ALA A 223 11.51 3.23 -1.57
N CYS A 224 10.53 3.31 -0.67
CA CYS A 224 9.34 2.45 -0.68
C CYS A 224 8.31 2.85 -1.76
N THR A 225 8.28 4.10 -2.24
CA THR A 225 7.26 4.54 -3.20
C THR A 225 7.49 4.01 -4.62
N HIS A 226 8.72 3.59 -4.95
CA HIS A 226 9.09 3.07 -6.27
C HIS A 226 8.47 1.70 -6.63
N LEU A 227 7.80 1.02 -5.69
CA LEU A 227 7.14 -0.28 -5.92
C LEU A 227 5.69 -0.20 -6.40
N ARG A 228 5.23 0.97 -6.85
CA ARG A 228 3.89 1.11 -7.43
C ARG A 228 3.88 0.59 -8.88
N ALA A 229 2.81 -0.16 -9.20
CA ALA A 229 2.54 -0.69 -10.53
C ALA A 229 2.13 0.44 -11.49
#